data_AF-Q838V2-F1
#
_entry.id   AF-Q838V2-F1
#
_cell.length_a   1.000
_cell.length_b   1.000
_cell.length_c   1.000
_cell.angle_alpha   90.00
_cell.angle_beta   90.00
_cell.angle_gamma   90.00
#
_symmetry.space_group_name_H-M   'P 1'
#
loop_
_entity.id
_entity.type
_entity.pdbx_description
1 polymer ?
#
loop_
_entity_poly.entity_id
_entity_poly.type
_entity_poly.pdbx_seq_one_letter_code
_entity_poly.pdbx_strand_id
1 'polypeptide(L)'
;MNKKVGESTLYEWLVSYQKLEQEIYYLDWELETYKKELERWCDPEDLGRYTLTKDSKASKLEDIIEDLEKRLAWKMNSIYDLRKLVYSFKGLDQKILVAKYIEGLSLKQIAGEFGHSYGYIRNKHNQILKKIEKSDNDVTIPIDKS
;
A
#
# COMPACT_ATOMS: atom_id res chain seq x y z
N MET A 1 7.04 -31.34 7.03
CA MET A 1 8.27 -30.66 6.58
C MET A 1 8.15 -29.21 6.98
N ASN A 2 8.84 -28.83 8.06
CA ASN A 2 8.70 -27.54 8.71
C ASN A 2 9.18 -26.43 7.76
N LYS A 3 8.27 -25.58 7.28
CA LYS A 3 8.67 -24.24 6.84
C LYS A 3 9.39 -23.63 8.04
N LYS A 4 10.69 -23.39 7.94
CA LYS A 4 11.36 -22.46 8.85
C LYS A 4 10.48 -21.21 8.84
N VAL A 5 9.95 -20.84 10.00
CA VAL A 5 9.26 -19.57 10.20
C VAL A 5 10.20 -18.52 9.64
N GLY A 6 9.86 -18.00 8.45
CA GLY A 6 10.73 -17.13 7.69
C GLY A 6 11.14 -15.99 8.60
N GLU A 7 12.43 -15.67 8.60
CA GLU A 7 12.95 -14.53 9.33
C GLU A 7 12.19 -13.29 8.86
N SER A 8 11.17 -12.89 9.62
CA SER A 8 10.40 -11.68 9.34
C SER A 8 11.38 -10.53 9.44
N THR A 9 11.68 -9.90 8.32
CA THR A 9 12.57 -8.74 8.35
C THR A 9 11.85 -7.65 9.18
N LEU A 10 12.60 -6.92 10.00
CA LEU A 10 12.06 -5.89 10.92
C LEU A 10 11.18 -4.82 10.21
N TYR A 11 11.22 -4.78 8.88
CA TYR A 11 10.64 -3.76 8.02
C TYR A 11 9.65 -4.28 6.96
N GLU A 12 9.22 -5.55 7.01
CA GLU A 12 8.20 -6.11 6.09
C GLU A 12 6.88 -5.33 6.10
N TRP A 13 6.54 -4.75 7.24
CA TRP A 13 5.35 -3.91 7.41
C TRP A 13 5.37 -2.70 6.45
N LEU A 14 6.55 -2.16 6.11
CA LEU A 14 6.67 -0.99 5.25
C LEU A 14 6.35 -1.35 3.80
N VAL A 15 6.86 -2.50 3.34
CA VAL A 15 6.52 -3.05 2.01
C VAL A 15 5.02 -3.36 1.94
N SER A 16 4.49 -3.98 2.99
CA SER A 16 3.05 -4.28 3.09
C SER A 16 2.19 -3.03 3.05
N TYR A 17 2.60 -1.96 3.76
CA TYR A 17 1.94 -0.67 3.75
C TYR A 17 1.91 -0.07 2.34
N GLN A 18 3.06 0.03 1.68
CA GLN A 18 3.18 0.63 0.35
C GLN A 18 2.36 -0.12 -0.70
N LYS A 19 2.38 -1.45 -0.64
CA LYS A 19 1.55 -2.28 -1.52
C LYS A 19 0.06 -2.05 -1.28
N LEU A 20 -0.39 -2.06 -0.02
CA LEU A 20 -1.79 -1.79 0.31
C LEU A 20 -2.23 -0.39 -0.15
N GLU A 21 -1.38 0.62 0.05
CA GLU A 21 -1.65 1.99 -0.37
C GLU A 21 -1.80 2.09 -1.90
N GLN A 22 -0.90 1.48 -2.67
CA GLN A 22 -0.98 1.44 -4.13
C GLN A 22 -2.23 0.70 -4.61
N GLU A 23 -2.56 -0.44 -4.00
CA GLU A 23 -3.76 -1.21 -4.33
C GLU A 23 -5.03 -0.41 -4.03
N ILE A 24 -5.07 0.34 -2.93
CA ILE A 24 -6.19 1.25 -2.61
C ILE A 24 -6.32 2.32 -3.69
N TYR A 25 -5.23 3.01 -4.06
CA TYR A 25 -5.29 4.05 -5.10
C TYR A 25 -5.76 3.50 -6.45
N TYR A 26 -5.28 2.32 -6.83
CA TYR A 26 -5.70 1.70 -8.09
C TYR A 26 -7.18 1.31 -8.06
N LEU A 27 -7.66 0.72 -6.97
CA LEU A 27 -9.06 0.33 -6.82
C LEU A 27 -9.99 1.53 -6.77
N ASP A 28 -9.60 2.60 -6.08
CA ASP A 28 -10.37 3.84 -5.99
C ASP A 28 -10.51 4.47 -7.39
N TRP A 29 -9.41 4.56 -8.13
CA TRP A 29 -9.43 5.02 -9.52
C TRP A 29 -10.29 4.13 -10.44
N GLU A 30 -10.17 2.81 -10.31
CA GLU A 30 -10.94 1.84 -11.09
C GLU A 30 -12.45 1.95 -10.79
N LEU A 31 -12.80 2.06 -9.51
CA LEU A 31 -14.17 2.26 -9.04
C LEU A 31 -14.79 3.54 -9.61
N GLU A 32 -14.08 4.66 -9.51
CA GLU A 32 -14.54 5.94 -10.07
C GLU A 32 -14.70 5.91 -11.59
N THR A 33 -13.84 5.15 -12.27
CA THR A 33 -13.96 4.93 -13.72
C THR A 33 -15.24 4.19 -14.07
N TYR A 34 -15.55 3.09 -13.36
CA TYR A 34 -16.78 2.33 -13.62
C TYR A 34 -18.04 3.07 -13.18
N LYS A 35 -18.01 3.84 -12.09
CA LYS A 35 -19.13 4.70 -11.68
C LYS A 35 -19.48 5.72 -12.76
N LYS A 36 -18.48 6.40 -13.32
CA LYS A 36 -18.68 7.32 -14.45
C LYS A 36 -19.17 6.61 -15.70
N GLU A 37 -18.71 5.39 -15.98
CA GLU A 37 -19.22 4.61 -17.09
C GLU A 37 -20.71 4.27 -16.89
N LEU A 38 -21.10 3.84 -15.68
CA LEU A 38 -22.48 3.54 -15.33
C LEU A 38 -23.38 4.78 -15.48
N GLU A 39 -22.93 5.94 -15.01
CA GLU A 39 -23.67 7.22 -15.19
C GLU A 39 -23.99 7.49 -16.65
N ARG A 40 -23.04 7.26 -17.56
CA ARG A 40 -23.24 7.44 -19.01
C ARG A 40 -24.26 6.46 -19.58
N TRP A 41 -24.28 5.23 -19.10
CA TRP A 41 -25.28 4.23 -19.49
C TRP A 41 -26.68 4.54 -18.96
N CYS A 42 -26.77 5.24 -17.83
CA CYS A 42 -28.03 5.72 -17.28
C CYS A 42 -28.55 7.00 -17.96
N ASP A 43 -27.69 7.74 -18.67
CA ASP A 43 -28.06 8.97 -19.37
C ASP A 43 -28.69 8.67 -20.75
N PRO A 44 -29.99 8.98 -20.96
CA PRO A 44 -30.67 8.79 -22.24
C PRO A 44 -30.08 9.63 -23.39
N GLU A 45 -29.36 10.72 -23.10
CA GLU A 45 -28.75 11.59 -24.09
C GLU A 45 -27.33 11.14 -24.50
N ASP A 46 -26.68 10.23 -23.74
CA ASP A 46 -25.36 9.66 -24.02
C ASP A 46 -25.42 8.17 -24.42
N LEU A 47 -25.04 7.24 -23.52
CA LEU A 47 -25.00 5.81 -23.84
C LEU A 47 -26.33 5.10 -23.59
N GLY A 48 -27.21 5.67 -22.76
CA GLY A 48 -28.54 5.13 -22.47
C GLY A 48 -29.48 5.08 -23.68
N ARG A 49 -29.13 5.75 -24.78
CA ARG A 49 -29.82 5.63 -26.08
C ARG A 49 -29.59 4.28 -26.78
N TYR A 50 -28.59 3.52 -26.38
CA TYR A 50 -28.25 2.22 -26.98
C TYR A 50 -28.84 1.06 -26.18
N THR A 51 -29.25 -0.02 -26.86
CA THR A 51 -29.73 -1.23 -26.19
C THR A 51 -28.56 -2.10 -25.73
N LEU A 52 -28.50 -2.38 -24.44
CA LEU A 52 -27.52 -3.31 -23.86
C LEU A 52 -27.87 -4.76 -24.21
N THR A 53 -26.86 -5.53 -24.61
CA THR A 53 -26.98 -6.99 -24.66
C THR A 53 -26.70 -7.55 -23.27
N LYS A 54 -27.42 -8.61 -22.90
CA LYS A 54 -27.37 -9.22 -21.56
C LYS A 54 -25.98 -9.69 -21.11
N ASP A 55 -25.09 -9.99 -22.07
CA ASP A 55 -23.72 -10.46 -21.82
C ASP A 55 -22.66 -9.36 -21.98
N SER A 56 -23.08 -8.11 -22.22
CA SER A 56 -22.15 -6.99 -22.31
C SER A 56 -21.47 -6.73 -20.95
N LYS A 57 -20.26 -6.17 -20.98
CA LYS A 57 -19.60 -5.72 -19.74
C LYS A 57 -20.44 -4.64 -19.03
N ALA A 58 -21.12 -3.81 -19.82
CA ALA A 58 -21.99 -2.75 -19.34
C ALA A 58 -23.20 -3.25 -18.53
N SER A 59 -23.75 -4.42 -18.86
CA SER A 59 -24.84 -5.04 -18.09
C SER A 59 -24.40 -5.71 -16.78
N LYS A 60 -23.12 -5.60 -16.41
CA LYS A 60 -22.54 -6.12 -15.17
C LYS A 60 -21.83 -5.03 -14.37
N LEU A 61 -21.97 -3.75 -14.75
CA LEU A 61 -21.23 -2.66 -14.13
C LEU A 61 -21.59 -2.51 -12.66
N GLU A 62 -22.86 -2.66 -12.30
CA GLU A 62 -23.33 -2.59 -10.91
C GLU A 62 -22.69 -3.69 -10.05
N ASP A 63 -22.65 -4.93 -10.53
CA ASP A 63 -22.00 -6.05 -9.82
C ASP A 63 -20.49 -5.82 -9.66
N ILE A 64 -19.83 -5.30 -10.71
CA ILE A 64 -18.40 -4.97 -10.68
C ILE A 64 -18.14 -3.86 -9.66
N ILE A 65 -18.94 -2.80 -9.66
CA ILE A 65 -18.85 -1.68 -8.73
C ILE A 65 -19.03 -2.18 -7.29
N GLU A 66 -20.02 -3.04 -7.03
CA GLU A 66 -20.26 -3.59 -5.70
C GLU A 66 -19.06 -4.44 -5.20
N ASP A 67 -18.46 -5.28 -6.05
CA ASP A 67 -17.24 -6.02 -5.70
C ASP A 67 -16.08 -5.07 -5.39
N LEU A 68 -15.87 -4.05 -6.22
CA LEU A 68 -14.82 -3.05 -6.04
C LEU A 68 -14.97 -2.29 -4.73
N GLU A 69 -16.17 -1.83 -4.40
CA GLU A 69 -16.47 -1.14 -3.15
C GLU A 69 -16.17 -2.02 -1.93
N LYS A 70 -16.58 -3.29 -1.97
CA LYS A 70 -16.24 -4.26 -0.93
C LYS A 70 -14.73 -4.38 -0.79
N ARG A 71 -14.01 -4.71 -1.86
CA ARG A 71 -12.55 -4.89 -1.82
C ARG A 71 -11.82 -3.64 -1.31
N LEU A 72 -12.26 -2.46 -1.75
CA LEU A 72 -11.71 -1.19 -1.29
C LEU A 72 -11.92 -1.02 0.22
N ALA A 73 -13.13 -1.26 0.74
CA ALA A 73 -13.42 -1.20 2.17
C ALA A 73 -12.56 -2.19 2.99
N TRP A 74 -12.38 -3.43 2.53
CA TRP A 74 -11.51 -4.41 3.18
C TRP A 74 -10.05 -3.93 3.26
N LYS A 75 -9.54 -3.31 2.19
CA LYS A 75 -8.17 -2.79 2.17
C LYS A 75 -8.00 -1.52 3.01
N MET A 76 -9.00 -0.62 3.00
CA MET A 76 -9.01 0.56 3.86
C MET A 76 -9.00 0.18 5.36
N ASN A 77 -9.71 -0.88 5.74
CA ASN A 77 -9.62 -1.43 7.10
C ASN A 77 -8.23 -2.01 7.38
N SER A 78 -7.66 -2.75 6.43
CA SER A 78 -6.32 -3.33 6.55
C SER A 78 -5.23 -2.27 6.74
N ILE A 79 -5.25 -1.19 5.97
CA ILE A 79 -4.26 -0.10 6.10
C ILE A 79 -4.46 0.67 7.42
N TYR A 80 -5.70 0.81 7.89
CA TYR A 80 -6.00 1.43 9.18
C TYR A 80 -5.43 0.62 10.36
N ASP A 81 -5.62 -0.71 10.35
CA ASP A 81 -5.07 -1.59 11.39
C ASP A 81 -3.54 -1.66 11.32
N LEU A 82 -2.96 -1.66 10.12
CA LEU A 82 -1.51 -1.57 9.95
C LEU A 82 -0.96 -0.25 10.49
N ARG A 83 -1.65 0.88 10.26
CA ARG A 83 -1.29 2.18 10.84
C ARG A 83 -1.27 2.11 12.37
N LYS A 84 -2.31 1.55 13.01
CA LYS A 84 -2.32 1.36 14.47
C LYS A 84 -1.11 0.58 14.98
N LEU A 85 -0.77 -0.52 14.29
CA LEU A 85 0.40 -1.33 14.64
C LEU A 85 1.69 -0.50 14.56
N VAL A 86 1.95 0.18 13.44
CA VAL A 86 3.22 0.88 13.25
C VAL A 86 3.36 2.12 14.14
N TYR A 87 2.24 2.78 14.48
CA TYR A 87 2.23 3.88 15.44
C TYR A 87 2.46 3.43 16.89
N SER A 88 2.32 2.14 17.19
CA SER A 88 2.67 1.59 18.51
C SER A 88 4.18 1.49 18.74
N PHE A 89 4.98 1.50 17.66
CA PHE A 89 6.42 1.30 17.73
C PHE A 89 7.13 2.38 18.54
N LYS A 90 8.07 1.95 19.40
CA LYS A 90 8.82 2.86 20.30
C LYS A 90 10.21 3.19 19.78
N GLY A 91 10.79 2.33 18.95
CA GLY A 91 12.14 2.49 18.41
C GLY A 91 12.26 3.64 17.43
N LEU A 92 13.38 4.36 17.51
CA LEU A 92 13.65 5.52 16.65
C LEU A 92 13.74 5.12 15.16
N ASP A 93 14.36 3.97 14.86
CA ASP A 93 14.51 3.49 13.48
C ASP A 93 13.12 3.31 12.82
N GLN A 94 12.17 2.70 13.53
CA GLN A 94 10.79 2.55 13.04
C GLN A 94 10.07 3.88 12.91
N LYS A 95 10.18 4.77 13.90
CA LYS A 95 9.56 6.11 13.86
C LYS A 95 10.05 6.95 12.68
N ILE A 96 11.34 6.87 12.35
CA ILE A 96 11.91 7.53 11.17
C ILE A 96 11.26 7.01 9.88
N LEU A 97 11.03 5.70 9.77
CA LEU A 97 10.38 5.12 8.58
C LEU A 97 8.91 5.51 8.49
N VAL A 98 8.16 5.47 9.59
CA VAL A 98 6.75 5.91 9.63
C VAL A 98 6.65 7.37 9.19
N ALA A 99 7.43 8.26 9.82
CA ALA A 99 7.43 9.68 9.48
C ALA A 99 7.82 9.94 8.02
N LYS A 100 8.80 9.20 7.50
CA LYS A 100 9.28 9.39 6.12
C LYS A 100 8.30 8.89 5.06
N TYR A 101 7.73 7.70 5.26
CA TYR A 101 7.03 6.98 4.19
C TYR A 101 5.52 6.90 4.38
N ILE A 102 5.01 7.11 5.59
CA ILE A 102 3.56 7.16 5.87
C ILE A 102 3.09 8.60 6.01
N GLU A 103 3.88 9.46 6.66
CA GLU A 103 3.51 10.87 6.90
C GLU A 103 4.09 11.82 5.85
N GLY A 104 4.98 11.33 4.97
CA GLY A 104 5.56 12.10 3.88
C GLY A 104 6.57 13.17 4.31
N LEU A 105 7.06 13.12 5.55
CA LEU A 105 7.96 14.15 6.08
C LEU A 105 9.35 14.10 5.45
N SER A 106 9.97 15.28 5.33
CA SER A 106 11.38 15.38 4.98
C SER A 106 12.27 14.99 6.18
N LEU A 107 13.49 14.50 5.91
CA LEU A 107 14.45 14.18 6.97
C LEU A 107 14.77 15.39 7.87
N LYS A 108 14.63 16.62 7.35
CA LYS A 108 14.79 17.86 8.13
C LYS A 108 13.62 18.09 9.08
N GLN A 109 12.38 17.84 8.65
CA GLN A 109 11.20 17.89 9.52
C GLN A 109 11.29 16.83 10.61
N ILE A 110 11.62 15.59 10.25
CA ILE A 110 11.81 14.48 11.19
C ILE A 110 12.86 14.82 12.26
N ALA A 111 13.96 15.45 11.87
CA ALA A 111 14.98 15.90 12.80
C ALA A 111 14.43 16.94 13.80
N GLY A 112 13.65 17.90 13.32
CA GLY A 112 12.97 18.87 14.18
C GLY A 112 11.98 18.21 15.15
N GLU A 113 11.12 17.33 14.66
CA GLU A 113 10.09 16.66 15.46
C GLU A 113 10.66 15.73 16.53
N PHE A 114 11.77 15.04 16.23
CA PHE A 114 12.39 14.10 17.17
C PHE A 114 13.53 14.72 17.99
N GLY A 115 13.73 16.04 17.92
CA GLY A 115 14.74 16.74 18.73
C GLY A 115 16.18 16.31 18.40
N HIS A 116 16.46 16.03 17.13
CA HIS A 116 17.74 15.55 16.65
C HIS A 116 18.33 16.48 15.59
N SER A 117 19.65 16.38 15.35
CA SER A 117 20.26 17.09 14.23
C SER A 117 19.91 16.42 12.90
N TYR A 118 19.81 17.21 11.84
CA TYR A 118 19.59 16.69 10.49
C TYR A 118 20.63 15.64 10.09
N GLY A 119 21.91 15.89 10.40
CA GLY A 119 23.00 14.96 10.09
C GLY A 119 22.83 13.61 10.80
N TYR A 120 22.39 13.61 12.06
CA TYR A 120 22.11 12.38 12.80
C TYR A 120 20.97 11.57 12.17
N ILE A 121 19.83 12.21 11.87
CA ILE A 121 18.68 11.55 11.22
C ILE A 121 19.05 11.01 9.83
N ARG A 122 19.78 11.79 9.02
CA ARG A 122 20.25 11.33 7.71
C ARG A 122 21.14 10.10 7.82
N ASN A 123 22.08 10.09 8.75
CA ASN A 123 22.96 8.95 8.96
C ASN A 123 22.19 7.71 9.45
N LYS A 124 21.24 7.90 10.37
CA LYS A 124 20.36 6.82 10.84
C LYS A 124 19.50 6.25 9.72
N HIS A 125 18.86 7.09 8.91
CA HIS A 125 18.06 6.68 7.76
C HIS A 125 18.90 5.83 6.78
N ASN A 126 20.12 6.27 6.44
CA ASN A 126 21.03 5.49 5.60
C ASN A 126 21.40 4.12 6.21
N GLN A 127 21.62 4.04 7.54
CA GLN A 127 21.90 2.77 8.21
C GLN A 127 20.69 1.82 8.16
N ILE A 128 19.48 2.36 8.32
CA ILE A 128 18.23 1.58 8.23
C ILE A 128 18.07 0.99 6.83
N LEU A 129 18.25 1.81 5.78
CA LEU A 129 18.15 1.34 4.39
C LEU A 129 19.15 0.23 4.08
N LYS A 130 20.40 0.34 4.53
CA LYS A 130 21.40 -0.72 4.38
C LYS A 130 21.02 -2.01 5.09
N LYS A 131 20.34 -1.94 6.23
CA LYS A 131 19.84 -3.13 6.95
C LYS A 131 18.73 -3.82 6.15
N ILE A 132 17.82 -3.05 5.57
CA ILE A 132 16.73 -3.56 4.71
C ILE A 132 17.31 -4.25 3.47
N GLU A 133 18.21 -3.58 2.76
CA GLU A 133 18.85 -4.11 1.56
C GLU A 133 19.63 -5.41 1.86
N LYS A 134 20.33 -5.47 2.99
CA LYS A 134 21.04 -6.69 3.39
C LYS A 134 20.09 -7.83 3.71
N SER A 135 18.98 -7.57 4.41
CA SER A 135 18.00 -8.62 4.73
C SER A 135 17.31 -9.16 3.49
N ASP A 136 17.07 -8.35 2.47
CA ASP A 136 16.45 -8.80 1.22
C ASP A 136 17.40 -9.69 0.39
N ASN A 137 18.70 -9.38 0.40
CA ASN A 137 19.72 -10.16 -0.31
C ASN A 137 19.98 -11.55 0.32
N ASP A 138 19.93 -11.68 1.64
CA ASP A 138 20.11 -12.97 2.34
C ASP A 138 18.97 -13.98 2.07
N VAL A 139 17.81 -13.52 1.57
CA VAL A 139 16.68 -14.40 1.20
C VAL A 139 16.91 -15.12 -0.15
N THR A 140 17.86 -14.68 -0.97
CA THR A 140 18.05 -15.17 -2.35
C THR A 140 19.10 -16.26 -2.57
N ILE A 141 19.73 -16.82 -1.54
CA ILE A 141 20.75 -17.87 -1.73
C ILE A 141 20.51 -19.07 -0.78
N PRO A 142 20.12 -20.22 -1.37
CA PRO A 142 21.07 -21.32 -1.45
C PRO A 142 21.23 -21.72 -2.92
N ILE A 143 22.37 -21.35 -3.52
CA ILE A 143 22.84 -22.03 -4.72
C ILE A 143 23.30 -23.41 -4.24
N ASP A 144 22.41 -24.39 -4.37
CA ASP A 144 22.79 -25.79 -4.31
C ASP A 144 23.71 -26.05 -5.51
N LYS A 145 25.01 -26.10 -5.24
CA LYS A 145 26.00 -26.62 -6.18
C LYS A 145 26.16 -28.11 -5.88
N SER A 146 25.26 -28.90 -6.45
CA SER A 146 25.50 -30.32 -6.74
C SER A 146 26.40 -30.46 -7.96
#